data_AF-A0A7Y9IQ14-F1
#
_entry.id   AF-A0A7Y9IQ14-F1
#
_cell.length_a   1.000
_cell.length_b   1.000
_cell.length_c   1.000
_cell.angle_alpha   90.00
_cell.angle_beta   90.00
_cell.angle_gamma   90.00
#
_symmetry.space_group_name_H-M   'P 1'
#
loop_
_entity.id
_entity.type
_entity.pdbx_description
1 polymer ?
#
loop_
_entity_poly.entity_id
_entity_poly.type
_entity_poly.pdbx_seq_one_letter_code
_entity_poly.pdbx_strand_id
1 'polypeptide(L)'
;MNPLPLTLALGPYDHTRDVTDGSIPVEGVALRTLNLPIEEIFYRFTLHREWDISEMSMGKYIALRSQDDPGIQALPIFISRAFRHSMFYVKEGSAIQRPEDLAGKRIGVPEWAQTAGVYGRGFLSDYLGIDLKGITWVQSGVNQAGRAEKVKLHLPDGMQYHPVKDKSLNEMLLSGELDAIMSARPPIALGKGVVRLMPDYQAAEEQYFRDTKIFPIMHGLVVRGPVLQEHPWVAMNLVKAFTQAKHQSMERLSDVTASHAPFAWMAEYANRMKSIFGEDFFPYGIGPDAGGQINVATLDAFCKFGHEQGICARRLSVEELFPKNVLSSFKV
;
A
#
# COMPACT_ATOMS: atom_id res chain seq x y z
N MET A 1 10.78 36.33 1.95
CA MET A 1 11.66 35.15 2.12
C MET A 1 11.52 34.29 0.88
N ASN A 2 12.61 33.72 0.38
CA ASN A 2 12.55 32.81 -0.77
C ASN A 2 11.87 31.50 -0.33
N PRO A 3 11.06 30.85 -1.20
CA PRO A 3 10.47 29.56 -0.88
C PRO A 3 11.56 28.51 -0.57
N LEU A 4 11.29 27.63 0.38
CA LEU A 4 12.17 26.52 0.75
C LEU A 4 12.28 25.53 -0.42
N PRO A 5 13.47 25.31 -1.01
CA PRO A 5 13.62 24.33 -2.08
C PRO A 5 13.55 22.91 -1.51
N LEU A 6 12.63 22.08 -2.01
CA LEU A 6 12.52 20.66 -1.63
C LEU A 6 12.39 19.77 -2.88
N THR A 7 12.97 18.58 -2.81
CA THR A 7 12.82 17.54 -3.82
C THR A 7 11.69 16.57 -3.46
N LEU A 8 10.93 16.15 -4.47
CA LEU A 8 9.79 15.26 -4.34
C LEU A 8 9.90 14.11 -5.36
N ALA A 9 9.93 12.86 -4.92
CA ALA A 9 9.91 11.69 -5.81
C ALA A 9 8.66 10.82 -5.60
N LEU A 10 7.81 10.72 -6.62
CA LEU A 10 6.58 9.90 -6.63
C LEU A 10 6.20 9.45 -8.06
N GLY A 11 5.31 8.46 -8.18
CA GLY A 11 4.78 8.03 -9.47
C GLY A 11 3.81 9.06 -10.10
N PRO A 12 3.63 9.10 -11.44
CA PRO A 12 2.82 10.11 -12.11
C PRO A 12 1.30 9.84 -11.96
N TYR A 13 0.73 10.14 -10.79
CA TYR A 13 -0.69 9.93 -10.47
C TYR A 13 -1.56 11.15 -10.79
N ASP A 14 -2.81 10.92 -11.19
CA ASP A 14 -3.75 12.00 -11.47
C ASP A 14 -4.08 12.84 -10.21
N HIS A 15 -4.34 12.17 -9.09
CA HIS A 15 -4.75 12.81 -7.83
C HIS A 15 -3.62 13.57 -7.11
N THR A 16 -2.39 13.51 -7.62
CA THR A 16 -1.26 14.32 -7.15
C THR A 16 -0.78 15.32 -8.21
N ARG A 17 -1.33 15.25 -9.44
CA ARG A 17 -0.82 15.96 -10.61
C ARG A 17 -0.70 17.45 -10.37
N ASP A 18 -1.76 18.04 -9.84
CA ASP A 18 -1.88 19.49 -9.67
C ASP A 18 -0.82 20.03 -8.67
N VAL A 19 -0.33 19.21 -7.73
CA VAL A 19 0.84 19.58 -6.91
C VAL A 19 2.14 19.43 -7.70
N THR A 20 2.28 18.32 -8.43
CA THR A 20 3.53 18.00 -9.15
C THR A 20 3.83 18.92 -10.33
N ASP A 21 2.81 19.48 -10.97
CA ASP A 21 2.93 20.43 -12.08
C ASP A 21 2.89 21.90 -11.64
N GLY A 22 2.60 22.15 -10.36
CA GLY A 22 2.58 23.48 -9.75
C GLY A 22 1.25 24.23 -9.85
N SER A 23 0.19 23.64 -10.42
CA SER A 23 -1.15 24.23 -10.46
C SER A 23 -1.71 24.51 -9.06
N ILE A 24 -1.35 23.66 -8.09
CA ILE A 24 -1.58 23.85 -6.66
C ILE A 24 -0.21 23.96 -5.98
N PRO A 25 0.22 25.18 -5.61
CA PRO A 25 1.51 25.37 -4.94
C PRO A 25 1.46 24.85 -3.50
N VAL A 26 2.58 24.28 -3.04
CA VAL A 26 2.79 24.05 -1.60
C VAL A 26 3.29 25.36 -0.99
N GLU A 27 2.46 25.93 -0.12
CA GLU A 27 2.72 27.24 0.48
C GLU A 27 4.11 27.28 1.16
N GLY A 28 4.94 28.26 0.78
CA GLY A 28 6.30 28.45 1.30
C GLY A 28 7.36 27.50 0.73
N VAL A 29 7.03 26.59 -0.19
CA VAL A 29 7.95 25.58 -0.74
C VAL A 29 8.09 25.75 -2.26
N ALA A 30 9.32 25.67 -2.76
CA ALA A 30 9.62 25.47 -4.18
C ALA A 30 9.91 23.98 -4.42
N LEU A 31 8.94 23.26 -4.99
CA LEU A 31 9.08 21.83 -5.26
C LEU A 31 9.82 21.55 -6.57
N ARG A 32 10.81 20.66 -6.50
CA ARG A 32 11.39 19.97 -7.65
C ARG A 32 10.89 18.54 -7.69
N THR A 33 9.94 18.26 -8.56
CA THR A 33 9.35 16.92 -8.71
C THR A 33 10.18 16.02 -9.63
N LEU A 34 10.35 14.76 -9.23
CA LEU A 34 10.94 13.68 -10.00
C LEU A 34 9.90 12.56 -10.17
N ASN A 35 9.43 12.38 -11.39
CA ASN A 35 8.52 11.28 -11.73
C ASN A 35 9.33 10.04 -12.10
N LEU A 36 9.37 9.06 -11.21
CA LEU A 36 10.19 7.85 -11.34
C LEU A 36 9.34 6.58 -11.15
N PRO A 37 9.75 5.42 -11.68
CA PRO A 37 9.12 4.15 -11.35
C PRO A 37 9.21 3.85 -9.85
N ILE A 38 8.11 3.35 -9.26
CA ILE A 38 8.02 3.10 -7.81
C ILE A 38 9.12 2.17 -7.28
N GLU A 39 9.55 1.17 -8.06
CA GLU A 39 10.62 0.27 -7.65
C GLU A 39 11.96 1.00 -7.46
N GLU A 40 12.24 1.98 -8.32
CA GLU A 40 13.43 2.83 -8.23
C GLU A 40 13.33 3.79 -7.04
N ILE A 41 12.18 4.46 -6.88
CA ILE A 41 11.90 5.35 -5.74
C ILE A 41 12.12 4.59 -4.43
N PHE A 42 11.50 3.41 -4.30
CA PHE A 42 11.60 2.62 -3.08
C PHE A 42 13.02 2.14 -2.81
N TYR A 43 13.77 1.76 -3.84
CA TYR A 43 15.15 1.32 -3.68
C TYR A 43 16.04 2.47 -3.18
N ARG A 44 16.07 3.58 -3.93
CA ARG A 44 16.93 4.75 -3.65
C ARG A 44 16.55 5.45 -2.35
N PHE A 45 15.26 5.63 -2.07
CA PHE A 45 14.85 6.30 -0.83
C PHE A 45 15.03 5.42 0.40
N THR A 46 14.66 4.13 0.35
CA THR A 46 14.79 3.22 1.51
C THR A 46 16.24 2.98 1.89
N LEU A 47 17.18 3.01 0.94
CA LEU A 47 18.61 2.78 1.22
C LEU A 47 19.41 4.07 1.42
N HIS A 48 19.08 5.16 0.71
CA HIS A 48 19.96 6.32 0.60
C HIS A 48 19.29 7.67 0.87
N ARG A 49 17.95 7.71 1.08
CA ARG A 49 17.21 8.94 1.40
C ARG A 49 17.48 10.09 0.42
N GLU A 50 17.55 9.79 -0.87
CA GLU A 50 18.05 10.74 -1.90
C GLU A 50 17.17 11.98 -2.13
N TRP A 51 15.95 12.00 -1.59
CA TRP A 51 15.00 13.10 -1.74
C TRP A 51 14.52 13.61 -0.38
N ASP A 52 13.99 14.83 -0.36
CA ASP A 52 13.42 15.42 0.87
C ASP A 52 12.05 14.80 1.19
N ILE A 53 11.27 14.56 0.13
CA ILE A 53 9.93 13.99 0.18
C ILE A 53 9.87 12.84 -0.83
N SER A 54 9.27 11.72 -0.43
CA SER A 54 9.21 10.52 -1.27
C SER A 54 7.92 9.74 -1.09
N GLU A 55 7.48 9.06 -2.13
CA GLU A 55 6.53 7.94 -2.01
C GLU A 55 7.22 6.73 -1.37
N MET A 56 6.56 6.07 -0.42
CA MET A 56 7.08 4.87 0.25
C MET A 56 6.03 3.80 0.47
N SER A 57 6.46 2.54 0.35
CA SER A 57 5.70 1.35 0.78
C SER A 57 5.35 1.43 2.27
N MET A 58 4.07 1.33 2.62
CA MET A 58 3.61 1.36 4.01
C MET A 58 4.22 0.24 4.86
N GLY A 59 4.40 -0.98 4.32
CA GLY A 59 5.01 -2.09 5.04
C GLY A 59 6.46 -1.80 5.44
N LYS A 60 7.22 -1.14 4.56
CA LYS A 60 8.59 -0.70 4.87
C LYS A 60 8.60 0.44 5.88
N TYR A 61 7.64 1.36 5.76
CA TYR A 61 7.52 2.48 6.67
C TYR A 61 7.28 2.00 8.11
N ILE A 62 6.29 1.13 8.35
CA ILE A 62 6.01 0.62 9.70
C ILE A 62 7.17 -0.23 10.25
N ALA A 63 7.87 -0.99 9.40
CA ALA A 63 9.03 -1.78 9.81
C ALA A 63 10.15 -0.89 10.37
N LEU A 64 10.47 0.22 9.68
CA LEU A 64 11.45 1.21 10.14
C LEU A 64 10.92 1.96 11.38
N ARG A 65 9.67 2.41 11.34
CA ARG A 65 9.06 3.19 12.42
C ARG A 65 8.95 2.42 13.73
N SER A 66 8.73 1.10 13.67
CA SER A 66 8.67 0.22 14.84
C SER A 66 10.01 0.09 15.59
N GLN A 67 11.11 0.55 14.98
CA GLN A 67 12.44 0.62 15.57
C GLN A 67 12.82 2.06 16.00
N ASP A 68 11.81 2.94 16.07
CA ASP A 68 11.95 4.35 16.46
C ASP A 68 12.92 5.17 15.58
N ASP A 69 13.10 4.79 14.30
CA ASP A 69 13.89 5.54 13.32
C ASP A 69 13.29 6.95 13.10
N PRO A 70 13.98 8.05 13.49
CA PRO A 70 13.49 9.40 13.29
C PRO A 70 13.78 9.95 11.88
N GLY A 71 14.50 9.19 11.04
CA GLY A 71 15.00 9.62 9.74
C GLY A 71 13.92 9.81 8.69
N ILE A 72 12.72 9.25 8.89
CA ILE A 72 11.56 9.39 8.02
C ILE A 72 10.28 9.54 8.86
N GLN A 73 9.40 10.43 8.45
CA GLN A 73 8.03 10.52 8.99
C GLN A 73 7.02 10.50 7.84
N ALA A 74 5.99 9.65 7.93
CA ALA A 74 4.87 9.69 7.00
C ALA A 74 3.97 10.89 7.28
N LEU A 75 3.32 11.37 6.23
CA LEU A 75 2.17 12.25 6.33
C LEU A 75 0.92 11.44 6.02
N PRO A 76 -0.28 11.83 6.51
CA PRO A 76 -1.53 11.13 6.22
C PRO A 76 -2.02 11.44 4.79
N ILE A 77 -1.14 11.24 3.81
CA ILE A 77 -1.32 11.45 2.37
C ILE A 77 -1.10 10.07 1.72
N PHE A 78 -2.18 9.43 1.30
CA PHE A 78 -2.21 8.01 0.92
C PHE A 78 -2.33 7.85 -0.59
N ILE A 79 -1.20 7.96 -1.29
CA ILE A 79 -1.16 8.07 -2.77
C ILE A 79 -1.38 6.77 -3.53
N SER A 80 -1.50 5.63 -2.83
CA SER A 80 -1.86 4.37 -3.48
C SER A 80 -2.74 3.52 -2.57
N ARG A 81 -3.92 3.13 -3.08
CA ARG A 81 -4.83 2.17 -2.46
C ARG A 81 -5.16 1.07 -3.43
N ALA A 82 -5.25 -0.16 -2.93
CA ALA A 82 -5.68 -1.29 -3.74
C ALA A 82 -6.03 -2.46 -2.82
N PHE A 83 -7.24 -2.98 -2.98
CA PHE A 83 -7.54 -4.31 -2.49
C PHE A 83 -6.69 -5.36 -3.23
N ARG A 84 -6.53 -6.52 -2.58
CA ARG A 84 -5.55 -7.53 -2.99
C ARG A 84 -6.12 -8.95 -3.00
N HIS A 85 -7.43 -9.13 -2.99
CA HIS A 85 -8.02 -10.46 -3.15
C HIS A 85 -7.73 -11.02 -4.54
N SER A 86 -7.58 -10.15 -5.54
CA SER A 86 -7.12 -10.56 -6.86
C SER A 86 -5.72 -11.22 -6.87
N MET A 87 -4.89 -11.06 -5.83
CA MET A 87 -3.46 -11.40 -5.87
C MET A 87 -3.12 -12.86 -5.54
N PHE A 88 -4.13 -13.70 -5.35
CA PHE A 88 -3.99 -15.14 -5.13
C PHE A 88 -4.12 -15.88 -6.46
N TYR A 89 -3.11 -16.66 -6.80
CA TYR A 89 -3.03 -17.42 -8.04
C TYR A 89 -2.81 -18.89 -7.77
N VAL A 90 -3.46 -19.73 -8.56
CA VAL A 90 -3.33 -21.19 -8.51
C VAL A 90 -3.15 -21.72 -9.93
N LYS A 91 -2.63 -22.94 -10.05
CA LYS A 91 -2.58 -23.63 -11.33
C LYS A 91 -4.02 -23.88 -11.83
N GLU A 92 -4.21 -23.77 -13.14
CA GLU A 92 -5.48 -24.14 -13.77
C GLU A 92 -5.81 -25.62 -13.48
N GLY A 93 -7.05 -25.90 -13.06
CA GLY A 93 -7.47 -27.24 -12.62
C GLY A 93 -6.98 -27.64 -11.22
N SER A 94 -6.41 -26.70 -10.43
CA SER A 94 -6.03 -26.95 -9.03
C SER A 94 -7.22 -27.42 -8.17
N ALA A 95 -6.95 -28.23 -7.16
CA ALA A 95 -7.97 -28.60 -6.15
C ALA A 95 -8.28 -27.46 -5.15
N ILE A 96 -7.48 -26.38 -5.13
CA ILE A 96 -7.73 -25.18 -4.32
C ILE A 96 -8.76 -24.33 -5.07
N GLN A 97 -9.97 -24.25 -4.54
CA GLN A 97 -11.11 -23.60 -5.21
C GLN A 97 -11.56 -22.34 -4.47
N ARG A 98 -11.20 -22.19 -3.20
CA ARG A 98 -11.49 -21.01 -2.37
C ARG A 98 -10.33 -20.66 -1.44
N PRO A 99 -10.26 -19.43 -0.92
CA PRO A 99 -9.17 -18.98 -0.04
C PRO A 99 -8.92 -19.88 1.19
N GLU A 100 -9.96 -20.48 1.77
CA GLU A 100 -9.86 -21.37 2.93
C GLU A 100 -9.06 -22.64 2.64
N ASP A 101 -9.06 -23.10 1.38
CA ASP A 101 -8.31 -24.29 0.96
C ASP A 101 -6.77 -24.04 0.94
N LEU A 102 -6.33 -22.79 1.18
CA LEU A 102 -4.93 -22.42 1.35
C LEU A 102 -4.34 -22.85 2.70
N ALA A 103 -5.18 -23.26 3.66
CA ALA A 103 -4.73 -23.78 4.94
C ALA A 103 -3.80 -25.00 4.73
N GLY A 104 -2.61 -24.96 5.34
CA GLY A 104 -1.64 -26.05 5.26
C GLY A 104 -0.92 -26.18 3.91
N LYS A 105 -1.04 -25.22 2.99
CA LYS A 105 -0.45 -25.28 1.65
C LYS A 105 0.95 -24.67 1.58
N ARG A 106 1.63 -24.89 0.45
CA ARG A 106 2.88 -24.22 0.08
C ARG A 106 2.58 -23.00 -0.79
N ILE A 107 2.82 -21.81 -0.25
CA ILE A 107 2.45 -20.54 -0.88
C ILE A 107 3.70 -19.71 -1.19
N GLY A 108 3.83 -19.32 -2.46
CA GLY A 108 4.88 -18.43 -2.93
C GLY A 108 4.61 -16.96 -2.64
N VAL A 109 5.59 -16.22 -2.13
CA VAL A 109 5.54 -14.76 -1.90
C VAL A 109 6.79 -14.05 -2.42
N PRO A 110 6.70 -12.83 -2.98
CA PRO A 110 7.87 -12.14 -3.52
C PRO A 110 8.80 -11.56 -2.45
N GLU A 111 8.21 -10.96 -1.42
CA GLU A 111 8.86 -10.36 -0.25
C GLU A 111 7.86 -10.53 0.91
N TRP A 112 8.36 -10.81 2.11
CA TRP A 112 7.52 -10.96 3.30
C TRP A 112 6.97 -9.60 3.76
N ALA A 113 7.82 -8.58 3.85
CA ALA A 113 7.45 -7.24 4.31
C ALA A 113 6.77 -6.35 3.25
N GLN A 114 6.40 -6.93 2.10
CA GLN A 114 5.65 -6.19 1.09
C GLN A 114 4.25 -5.85 1.58
N THR A 115 3.82 -4.57 1.49
CA THR A 115 2.50 -4.10 1.93
C THR A 115 1.35 -4.99 1.46
N ALA A 116 1.34 -5.36 0.17
CA ALA A 116 0.31 -6.23 -0.39
C ALA A 116 0.29 -7.62 0.28
N GLY A 117 1.48 -8.18 0.58
CA GLY A 117 1.60 -9.44 1.31
C GLY A 117 1.11 -9.35 2.74
N VAL A 118 1.32 -8.22 3.41
CA VAL A 118 0.80 -7.99 4.78
C VAL A 118 -0.72 -8.03 4.81
N TYR A 119 -1.38 -7.28 3.92
CA TYR A 119 -2.84 -7.31 3.80
C TYR A 119 -3.36 -8.67 3.34
N GLY A 120 -2.68 -9.33 2.39
CA GLY A 120 -3.06 -10.66 1.92
C GLY A 120 -3.04 -11.69 3.05
N ARG A 121 -2.00 -11.70 3.88
CA ARG A 121 -1.93 -12.59 5.06
C ARG A 121 -2.89 -12.16 6.17
N GLY A 122 -3.12 -10.86 6.36
CA GLY A 122 -4.16 -10.36 7.27
C GLY A 122 -5.55 -10.85 6.87
N PHE A 123 -5.87 -10.84 5.57
CA PHE A 123 -7.09 -11.46 5.06
C PHE A 123 -7.17 -12.96 5.36
N LEU A 124 -6.10 -13.73 5.13
CA LEU A 124 -6.11 -15.17 5.46
C LEU A 124 -6.27 -15.43 6.96
N SER A 125 -5.58 -14.68 7.81
CA SER A 125 -5.54 -14.94 9.25
C SER A 125 -6.72 -14.32 9.99
N ASP A 126 -6.86 -12.99 9.94
CA ASP A 126 -7.88 -12.28 10.71
C ASP A 126 -9.29 -12.45 10.18
N TYR A 127 -9.45 -12.53 8.86
CA TYR A 127 -10.78 -12.60 8.24
C TYR A 127 -11.24 -14.04 8.02
N LEU A 128 -10.34 -14.94 7.59
CA LEU A 128 -10.68 -16.35 7.35
C LEU A 128 -10.27 -17.31 8.48
N GLY A 129 -9.52 -16.86 9.49
CA GLY A 129 -9.10 -17.69 10.61
C GLY A 129 -7.99 -18.71 10.27
N ILE A 130 -7.27 -18.54 9.15
CA ILE A 130 -6.23 -19.48 8.73
C ILE A 130 -4.94 -19.21 9.53
N ASP A 131 -4.42 -20.26 10.17
CA ASP A 131 -3.12 -20.19 10.84
C ASP A 131 -1.97 -20.07 9.83
N LEU A 132 -1.32 -18.91 9.82
CA LEU A 132 -0.18 -18.63 8.95
C LEU A 132 1.03 -19.53 9.23
N LYS A 133 1.16 -20.08 10.45
CA LYS A 133 2.25 -21.00 10.82
C LYS A 133 2.06 -22.40 10.24
N GLY A 134 0.81 -22.77 9.94
CA GLY A 134 0.48 -24.00 9.24
C GLY A 134 0.82 -23.96 7.74
N ILE A 135 0.98 -22.76 7.16
CA ILE A 135 1.36 -22.57 5.75
C ILE A 135 2.88 -22.63 5.62
N THR A 136 3.37 -23.32 4.59
CA THR A 136 4.77 -23.27 4.19
C THR A 136 4.97 -22.12 3.20
N TRP A 137 5.66 -21.07 3.63
CA TRP A 137 5.92 -19.89 2.82
C TRP A 137 7.23 -20.02 2.06
N VAL A 138 7.18 -19.80 0.75
CA VAL A 138 8.36 -19.86 -0.13
C VAL A 138 8.61 -18.48 -0.72
N GLN A 139 9.80 -17.92 -0.48
CA GLN A 139 10.15 -16.60 -1.01
C GLN A 139 11.04 -16.71 -2.24
N SER A 140 10.61 -16.09 -3.34
CA SER A 140 11.43 -15.86 -4.54
C SER A 140 10.81 -14.77 -5.42
N GLY A 141 11.48 -14.33 -6.47
CA GLY A 141 10.86 -13.41 -7.43
C GLY A 141 9.75 -14.08 -8.24
N VAL A 142 8.70 -13.31 -8.56
CA VAL A 142 7.47 -13.83 -9.19
C VAL A 142 7.76 -14.49 -10.54
N ASN A 143 8.43 -13.77 -11.44
CA ASN A 143 8.68 -14.19 -12.83
C ASN A 143 10.17 -14.35 -13.15
N GLN A 144 11.05 -14.01 -12.21
CA GLN A 144 12.50 -14.12 -12.31
C GLN A 144 13.03 -14.49 -10.93
N ALA A 145 14.06 -15.34 -10.88
CA ALA A 145 14.70 -15.73 -9.64
C ALA A 145 15.53 -14.58 -9.02
N GLY A 146 16.09 -14.79 -7.82
CA GLY A 146 17.06 -13.88 -7.21
C GLY A 146 16.51 -12.63 -6.51
N ARG A 147 15.19 -12.47 -6.38
CA ARG A 147 14.62 -11.40 -5.53
C ARG A 147 14.94 -11.71 -4.08
N ALA A 148 15.45 -10.71 -3.35
CA ALA A 148 15.78 -10.83 -1.92
C ALA A 148 14.92 -9.88 -1.08
N GLU A 149 14.85 -10.18 0.22
CA GLU A 149 14.25 -9.28 1.18
C GLU A 149 15.06 -8.00 1.38
N LYS A 150 14.37 -6.89 1.63
CA LYS A 150 14.96 -5.54 1.75
C LYS A 150 14.97 -5.01 3.17
N VAL A 151 14.31 -5.72 4.08
CA VAL A 151 14.28 -5.40 5.51
C VAL A 151 14.63 -6.63 6.32
N LYS A 152 15.13 -6.42 7.54
CA LYS A 152 15.38 -7.50 8.49
C LYS A 152 14.04 -7.98 9.05
N LEU A 153 13.76 -9.27 8.93
CA LEU A 153 12.55 -9.89 9.46
C LEU A 153 12.78 -10.44 10.87
N HIS A 154 11.73 -10.41 11.69
CA HIS A 154 11.68 -11.00 13.01
C HIS A 154 10.46 -11.93 13.09
N LEU A 155 10.53 -13.03 12.33
CA LEU A 155 9.40 -13.95 12.17
C LEU A 155 9.00 -14.59 13.50
N PRO A 156 7.69 -14.77 13.77
CA PRO A 156 7.23 -15.45 14.98
C PRO A 156 7.70 -16.91 15.03
N ASP A 157 7.89 -17.43 16.24
CA ASP A 157 8.25 -18.83 16.45
C ASP A 157 7.25 -19.78 15.78
N GLY A 158 7.78 -20.76 15.05
CA GLY A 158 7.02 -21.74 14.28
C GLY A 158 6.62 -21.29 12.87
N MET A 159 6.97 -20.06 12.45
CA MET A 159 6.73 -19.63 11.06
C MET A 159 7.62 -20.40 10.08
N GLN A 160 7.01 -21.06 9.10
CA GLN A 160 7.72 -21.82 8.07
C GLN A 160 8.00 -20.93 6.86
N TYR A 161 9.21 -20.35 6.79
CA TYR A 161 9.59 -19.42 5.73
C TYR A 161 10.91 -19.82 5.05
N HIS A 162 10.86 -20.10 3.75
CA HIS A 162 11.96 -20.69 2.99
C HIS A 162 12.32 -19.84 1.75
N PRO A 163 13.44 -19.11 1.77
CA PRO A 163 13.95 -18.42 0.59
C PRO A 163 14.49 -19.40 -0.46
N VAL A 164 14.11 -19.20 -1.72
CA VAL A 164 14.60 -19.92 -2.91
C VAL A 164 15.20 -18.90 -3.87
N LYS A 165 16.44 -19.14 -4.33
CA LYS A 165 17.22 -18.13 -5.09
C LYS A 165 17.32 -18.41 -6.58
N ASP A 166 17.16 -19.66 -6.98
CA ASP A 166 17.47 -20.21 -8.29
C ASP A 166 16.24 -20.46 -9.18
N LYS A 167 15.04 -20.41 -8.61
CA LYS A 167 13.76 -20.55 -9.34
C LYS A 167 12.82 -19.41 -9.06
N SER A 168 11.99 -19.04 -10.02
CA SER A 168 10.88 -18.10 -9.85
C SER A 168 9.63 -18.77 -9.28
N LEU A 169 8.76 -17.99 -8.65
CA LEU A 169 7.47 -18.50 -8.14
C LEU A 169 6.61 -19.09 -9.27
N ASN A 170 6.61 -18.44 -10.45
CA ASN A 170 5.88 -18.90 -11.63
C ASN A 170 6.32 -20.32 -12.06
N GLU A 171 7.63 -20.57 -12.14
CA GLU A 171 8.16 -21.89 -12.47
C GLU A 171 7.74 -22.93 -11.44
N MET A 172 7.86 -22.61 -10.16
CA MET A 172 7.53 -23.53 -9.07
C MET A 172 6.03 -23.84 -8.99
N LEU A 173 5.14 -22.90 -9.33
CA LEU A 173 3.71 -23.17 -9.41
C LEU A 173 3.37 -24.11 -10.58
N LEU A 174 4.00 -23.92 -11.74
CA LEU A 174 3.74 -24.76 -12.92
C LEU A 174 4.25 -26.20 -12.72
N SER A 175 5.41 -26.35 -12.06
CA SER A 175 6.01 -27.66 -11.73
C SER A 175 5.31 -28.40 -10.59
N GLY A 176 4.44 -27.72 -9.82
CA GLY A 176 3.76 -28.30 -8.65
C GLY A 176 4.61 -28.28 -7.37
N GLU A 177 5.71 -27.54 -7.35
CA GLU A 177 6.50 -27.25 -6.16
C GLU A 177 5.78 -26.25 -5.22
N LEU A 178 4.90 -25.41 -5.77
CA LEU A 178 3.97 -24.56 -5.03
C LEU A 178 2.52 -24.92 -5.34
N ASP A 179 1.65 -24.72 -4.36
CA ASP A 179 0.22 -24.93 -4.52
C ASP A 179 -0.49 -23.62 -4.90
N ALA A 180 0.04 -22.47 -4.47
CA ALA A 180 -0.43 -21.15 -4.82
C ALA A 180 0.69 -20.09 -4.83
N ILE A 181 0.42 -18.95 -5.47
CA ILE A 181 1.24 -17.74 -5.40
C ILE A 181 0.38 -16.61 -4.84
N MET A 182 0.94 -15.85 -3.91
CA MET A 182 0.35 -14.62 -3.38
C MET A 182 1.26 -13.43 -3.75
N SER A 183 0.93 -12.70 -4.82
CA SER A 183 1.80 -11.63 -5.34
C SER A 183 1.03 -10.48 -6.02
N ALA A 184 1.39 -9.23 -5.72
CA ALA A 184 0.75 -8.07 -6.35
C ALA A 184 0.96 -7.99 -7.87
N ARG A 185 2.14 -8.41 -8.35
CA ARG A 185 2.42 -8.57 -9.78
C ARG A 185 1.94 -9.96 -10.20
N PRO A 186 1.20 -10.11 -11.31
CA PRO A 186 0.74 -11.42 -11.74
C PRO A 186 1.92 -12.30 -12.23
N PRO A 187 1.82 -13.62 -12.02
CA PRO A 187 2.65 -14.59 -12.74
C PRO A 187 2.48 -14.42 -14.25
N ILE A 188 3.57 -14.57 -15.02
CA ILE A 188 3.54 -14.43 -16.49
C ILE A 188 2.65 -15.50 -17.15
N ALA A 189 2.42 -16.62 -16.48
CA ALA A 189 1.52 -17.68 -16.93
C ALA A 189 0.03 -17.42 -16.62
N LEU A 190 -0.35 -16.25 -16.08
CA LEU A 190 -1.77 -15.91 -15.89
C LEU A 190 -2.53 -15.99 -17.22
N GLY A 191 -3.61 -16.78 -17.27
CA GLY A 191 -4.37 -17.08 -18.48
C GLY A 191 -3.71 -18.11 -19.40
N LYS A 192 -2.59 -18.71 -18.97
CA LYS A 192 -1.81 -19.73 -19.70
C LYS A 192 -1.40 -20.86 -18.73
N GLY A 193 -2.39 -21.49 -18.11
CA GLY A 193 -2.18 -22.54 -17.09
C GLY A 193 -2.14 -22.06 -15.64
N VAL A 194 -2.28 -20.74 -15.40
CA VAL A 194 -2.46 -20.14 -14.07
C VAL A 194 -3.70 -19.26 -14.09
N VAL A 195 -4.51 -19.32 -13.03
CA VAL A 195 -5.74 -18.54 -12.86
C VAL A 195 -5.73 -17.81 -11.52
N ARG A 196 -6.60 -16.80 -11.37
CA ARG A 196 -6.86 -16.20 -10.04
C ARG A 196 -7.72 -17.16 -9.23
N LEU A 197 -7.42 -17.30 -7.95
CA LEU A 197 -8.23 -18.10 -7.03
C LEU A 197 -9.62 -17.48 -6.82
N MET A 198 -9.70 -16.15 -6.78
CA MET A 198 -10.95 -15.40 -6.66
C MET A 198 -11.24 -14.69 -8.00
N PRO A 199 -12.04 -15.27 -8.90
CA PRO A 199 -12.37 -14.64 -10.17
C PRO A 199 -13.26 -13.40 -10.00
N ASP A 200 -14.23 -13.43 -9.08
CA ASP A 200 -15.06 -12.29 -8.68
C ASP A 200 -14.50 -11.59 -7.43
N TYR A 201 -13.24 -11.17 -7.52
CA TYR A 201 -12.55 -10.53 -6.40
C TYR A 201 -13.18 -9.20 -6.00
N GLN A 202 -13.83 -8.47 -6.92
CA GLN A 202 -14.42 -7.18 -6.60
C GLN A 202 -15.59 -7.32 -5.61
N ALA A 203 -16.50 -8.28 -5.84
CA ALA A 203 -17.60 -8.53 -4.90
C ALA A 203 -17.08 -8.98 -3.52
N ALA A 204 -16.05 -9.83 -3.50
CA ALA A 204 -15.39 -10.28 -2.26
C ALA A 204 -14.73 -9.10 -1.51
N GLU A 205 -14.06 -8.20 -2.23
CA GLU A 205 -13.39 -7.03 -1.66
C GLU A 205 -14.39 -6.01 -1.10
N GLU A 206 -15.52 -5.81 -1.77
CA GLU A 206 -16.61 -4.97 -1.24
C GLU A 206 -17.23 -5.57 0.03
N GLN A 207 -17.41 -6.89 0.08
CA GLN A 207 -17.89 -7.56 1.28
C GLN A 207 -16.90 -7.43 2.43
N TYR A 208 -15.61 -7.70 2.16
CA TYR A 208 -14.53 -7.51 3.12
C TYR A 208 -14.52 -6.08 3.67
N PHE A 209 -14.68 -5.06 2.81
CA PHE A 209 -14.77 -3.68 3.26
C PHE A 209 -16.03 -3.41 4.10
N ARG A 210 -17.19 -3.97 3.75
CA ARG A 210 -18.42 -3.82 4.54
C ARG A 210 -18.23 -4.34 5.97
N ASP A 211 -17.60 -5.50 6.10
CA ASP A 211 -17.43 -6.20 7.36
C ASP A 211 -16.33 -5.62 8.24
N THR A 212 -15.26 -5.09 7.63
CA THR A 212 -14.05 -4.67 8.37
C THR A 212 -13.75 -3.19 8.34
N LYS A 213 -14.32 -2.45 7.37
CA LYS A 213 -13.93 -1.07 7.01
C LYS A 213 -12.45 -0.91 6.62
N ILE A 214 -11.74 -2.00 6.37
CA ILE A 214 -10.35 -1.95 5.93
C ILE A 214 -10.32 -1.66 4.42
N PHE A 215 -9.83 -0.47 4.05
CA PHE A 215 -9.59 -0.06 2.68
C PHE A 215 -8.08 0.10 2.43
N PRO A 216 -7.39 -0.96 1.96
CA PRO A 216 -5.93 -1.06 2.04
C PRO A 216 -5.14 0.09 1.44
N ILE A 217 -4.22 0.65 2.24
CA ILE A 217 -3.26 1.69 1.84
C ILE A 217 -1.93 1.03 1.47
N MET A 218 -1.54 1.12 0.20
CA MET A 218 -0.31 0.52 -0.31
C MET A 218 0.91 1.41 0.00
N HIS A 219 0.83 2.68 -0.42
CA HIS A 219 1.91 3.64 -0.36
C HIS A 219 1.44 4.95 0.28
N GLY A 220 2.35 5.60 1.02
CA GLY A 220 2.14 6.90 1.63
C GLY A 220 3.24 7.87 1.24
N LEU A 221 2.96 9.17 1.39
CA LEU A 221 3.98 10.20 1.27
C LEU A 221 4.78 10.30 2.57
N VAL A 222 6.10 10.28 2.46
CA VAL A 222 7.01 10.40 3.58
C VAL A 222 7.97 11.56 3.39
N VAL A 223 8.40 12.16 4.49
CA VAL A 223 9.34 13.28 4.53
C VAL A 223 10.54 12.88 5.38
N ARG A 224 11.73 13.30 4.97
CA ARG A 224 12.93 13.14 5.79
C ARG A 224 12.75 13.85 7.14
N GLY A 225 13.14 13.16 8.20
CA GLY A 225 13.06 13.66 9.58
C GLY A 225 13.66 15.07 9.76
N PRO A 226 14.89 15.34 9.29
CA PRO A 226 15.51 16.66 9.40
C PRO A 226 14.69 17.81 8.81
N VAL A 227 13.98 17.58 7.69
CA VAL A 227 13.13 18.61 7.07
C VAL A 227 12.00 19.01 8.01
N LEU A 228 11.35 18.06 8.68
CA LEU A 228 10.27 18.36 9.61
C LEU A 228 10.75 18.87 10.98
N GLN A 229 12.01 18.57 11.34
CA GLN A 229 12.63 19.14 12.54
C GLN A 229 12.94 20.63 12.35
N GLU A 230 13.48 21.01 11.20
CA GLU A 230 13.85 22.40 10.89
C GLU A 230 12.64 23.23 10.42
N HIS A 231 11.71 22.62 9.70
CA HIS A 231 10.57 23.28 9.08
C HIS A 231 9.26 22.54 9.35
N PRO A 232 8.79 22.46 10.61
CA PRO A 232 7.62 21.66 10.99
C PRO A 232 6.34 22.06 10.24
N TRP A 233 6.22 23.33 9.82
CA TRP A 233 5.10 23.85 9.04
C TRP A 233 4.94 23.19 7.66
N VAL A 234 6.01 22.61 7.09
CA VAL A 234 5.99 21.93 5.78
C VAL A 234 4.99 20.78 5.77
N ALA A 235 4.85 20.05 6.89
CA ALA A 235 3.96 18.91 6.99
C ALA A 235 2.49 19.28 6.70
N MET A 236 1.98 20.34 7.33
CA MET A 236 0.59 20.78 7.13
C MET A 236 0.38 21.37 5.74
N ASN A 237 1.36 22.11 5.21
CA ASN A 237 1.25 22.70 3.88
C ASN A 237 1.24 21.63 2.78
N LEU A 238 2.01 20.53 2.95
CA LEU A 238 1.93 19.36 2.09
C LEU A 238 0.55 18.69 2.20
N VAL A 239 0.07 18.41 3.41
CA VAL A 239 -1.25 17.79 3.61
C VAL A 239 -2.36 18.62 2.95
N LYS A 240 -2.35 19.94 3.13
CA LYS A 240 -3.32 20.86 2.52
C LYS A 240 -3.27 20.79 0.98
N ALA A 241 -2.09 20.95 0.39
CA ALA A 241 -1.93 20.97 -1.07
C ALA A 241 -2.32 19.63 -1.72
N PHE A 242 -1.86 18.51 -1.17
CA PHE A 242 -2.18 17.18 -1.69
C PHE A 242 -3.66 16.81 -1.50
N THR A 243 -4.28 17.23 -0.39
CA THR A 243 -5.73 17.02 -0.19
C THR A 243 -6.54 17.82 -1.22
N GLN A 244 -6.14 19.05 -1.50
CA GLN A 244 -6.79 19.88 -2.52
C GLN A 244 -6.66 19.27 -3.92
N ALA A 245 -5.46 18.82 -4.32
CA ALA A 245 -5.24 18.16 -5.61
C ALA A 245 -6.06 16.88 -5.76
N LYS A 246 -6.14 16.09 -4.68
CA LYS A 246 -6.97 14.88 -4.66
C LYS A 246 -8.45 15.20 -4.86
N HIS A 247 -8.98 16.24 -4.20
CA HIS A 247 -10.38 16.66 -4.40
C HIS A 247 -10.64 17.14 -5.83
N GLN A 248 -9.76 17.97 -6.41
CA GLN A 248 -9.92 18.43 -7.79
C GLN A 248 -9.87 17.27 -8.80
N SER A 249 -9.00 16.28 -8.57
CA SER A 249 -8.98 15.04 -9.37
C SER A 249 -10.30 14.28 -9.25
N MET A 250 -10.85 14.11 -8.04
CA MET A 250 -12.14 13.43 -7.86
C MET A 250 -13.30 14.17 -8.52
N GLU A 251 -13.31 15.50 -8.49
CA GLU A 251 -14.28 16.33 -9.20
C GLU A 251 -14.20 16.10 -10.72
N ARG A 252 -12.98 16.14 -11.29
CA ARG A 252 -12.74 15.82 -12.71
C ARG A 252 -13.20 14.42 -13.08
N LEU A 253 -12.89 13.42 -12.26
CA LEU A 253 -13.28 12.03 -12.52
C LEU A 253 -14.79 11.79 -12.37
N SER A 254 -15.49 12.68 -11.66
CA SER A 254 -16.95 12.66 -11.51
C SER A 254 -17.69 13.46 -12.59
N ASP A 255 -16.97 14.18 -13.46
CA ASP A 255 -17.55 15.03 -14.50
C ASP A 255 -18.21 14.17 -15.59
N VAL A 256 -19.53 14.36 -15.78
CA VAL A 256 -20.32 13.66 -16.80
C VAL A 256 -20.29 14.36 -18.16
N THR A 257 -19.78 15.58 -18.20
CA THR A 257 -19.76 16.43 -19.40
C THR A 257 -18.45 16.31 -20.19
N ALA A 258 -17.37 15.86 -19.55
CA ALA A 258 -16.07 15.68 -20.17
C ALA A 258 -15.35 14.41 -19.65
N SER A 259 -14.66 13.71 -20.55
CA SER A 259 -13.87 12.54 -20.21
C SER A 259 -12.44 12.92 -19.82
N HIS A 260 -12.18 13.06 -18.51
CA HIS A 260 -10.83 13.37 -17.99
C HIS A 260 -9.87 12.16 -17.99
N ALA A 261 -10.38 10.97 -18.27
CA ALA A 261 -9.63 9.75 -18.53
C ALA A 261 -10.29 8.95 -19.67
N PRO A 262 -9.55 8.12 -20.45
CA PRO A 262 -10.10 7.37 -21.58
C PRO A 262 -10.88 6.12 -21.13
N PHE A 263 -11.80 6.27 -20.16
CA PHE A 263 -12.71 5.25 -19.67
C PHE A 263 -14.15 5.76 -19.79
N ALA A 264 -14.98 5.09 -20.59
CA ALA A 264 -16.31 5.57 -20.98
C ALA A 264 -17.31 5.80 -19.82
N TRP A 265 -17.13 5.10 -18.70
CA TRP A 265 -18.04 5.16 -17.54
C TRP A 265 -17.35 5.66 -16.27
N MET A 266 -16.34 6.53 -16.40
CA MET A 266 -15.57 7.00 -15.24
C MET A 266 -16.45 7.64 -14.15
N ALA A 267 -17.37 8.54 -14.53
CA ALA A 267 -18.27 9.18 -13.57
C ALA A 267 -19.20 8.17 -12.87
N GLU A 268 -19.64 7.13 -13.56
CA GLU A 268 -20.45 6.05 -12.96
C GLU A 268 -19.63 5.23 -11.95
N TYR A 269 -18.37 4.91 -12.29
CA TYR A 269 -17.46 4.27 -11.34
C TYR A 269 -17.18 5.17 -10.12
N ALA A 270 -17.03 6.49 -10.31
CA ALA A 270 -16.89 7.43 -9.20
C ALA A 270 -18.14 7.43 -8.31
N ASN A 271 -19.35 7.42 -8.89
CA ASN A 271 -20.60 7.33 -8.13
C ASN A 271 -20.74 5.99 -7.37
N ARG A 272 -20.33 4.87 -7.96
CA ARG A 272 -20.25 3.58 -7.26
C ARG A 272 -19.24 3.62 -6.12
N MET A 273 -18.08 4.24 -6.32
CA MET A 273 -17.11 4.41 -5.24
C MET A 273 -17.67 5.28 -4.11
N LYS A 274 -18.40 6.36 -4.43
CA LYS A 274 -19.11 7.19 -3.44
C LYS A 274 -20.12 6.39 -2.61
N SER A 275 -20.90 5.50 -3.24
CA SER A 275 -21.89 4.70 -2.50
C SER A 275 -21.26 3.66 -1.57
N ILE A 276 -20.01 3.26 -1.82
CA ILE A 276 -19.27 2.29 -1.00
C ILE A 276 -18.47 3.00 0.10
N PHE A 277 -17.70 4.04 -0.25
CA PHE A 277 -16.70 4.67 0.63
C PHE A 277 -17.14 6.02 1.21
N GLY A 278 -18.24 6.60 0.72
CA GLY A 278 -18.71 7.94 1.06
C GLY A 278 -18.24 9.02 0.08
N GLU A 279 -18.63 10.28 0.34
CA GLU A 279 -18.31 11.43 -0.52
C GLU A 279 -16.81 11.56 -0.79
N ASP A 280 -15.99 11.40 0.25
CA ASP A 280 -14.55 11.27 0.10
C ASP A 280 -14.14 9.81 -0.13
N PHE A 281 -14.35 9.33 -1.36
CA PHE A 281 -14.07 7.94 -1.74
C PHE A 281 -12.57 7.60 -1.92
N PHE A 282 -11.67 8.56 -1.69
CA PHE A 282 -10.23 8.34 -1.65
C PHE A 282 -9.60 9.16 -0.51
N PRO A 283 -9.91 8.81 0.75
CA PRO A 283 -9.68 9.73 1.85
C PRO A 283 -8.21 9.86 2.23
N TYR A 284 -7.80 11.09 2.52
CA TYR A 284 -6.55 11.43 3.23
C TYR A 284 -6.87 11.78 4.68
N GLY A 285 -5.86 11.94 5.53
CA GLY A 285 -6.05 12.28 6.93
C GLY A 285 -6.43 11.08 7.81
N ILE A 286 -6.47 11.33 9.12
CA ILE A 286 -6.94 10.38 10.16
C ILE A 286 -7.90 11.07 11.13
N GLY A 287 -8.60 12.11 10.67
CA GLY A 287 -9.50 12.93 11.47
C GLY A 287 -10.81 12.20 11.86
N PRO A 288 -11.69 12.87 12.62
CA PRO A 288 -12.95 12.30 13.08
C PRO A 288 -14.01 12.18 11.97
N ASP A 289 -13.76 12.74 10.79
CA ASP A 289 -14.61 12.62 9.61
C ASP A 289 -14.60 11.18 9.05
N ALA A 290 -15.61 10.84 8.24
CA ALA A 290 -15.78 9.47 7.74
C ALA A 290 -14.54 8.94 7.00
N GLY A 291 -13.86 9.79 6.22
CA GLY A 291 -12.63 9.45 5.53
C GLY A 291 -11.48 9.11 6.50
N GLY A 292 -11.31 9.93 7.54
CA GLY A 292 -10.33 9.68 8.59
C GLY A 292 -10.61 8.40 9.38
N GLN A 293 -11.86 8.09 9.70
CA GLN A 293 -12.25 6.85 10.40
C GLN A 293 -11.91 5.58 9.60
N ILE A 294 -12.15 5.58 8.28
CA ILE A 294 -11.74 4.49 7.38
C ILE A 294 -10.22 4.29 7.43
N ASN A 295 -9.46 5.39 7.47
CA ASN A 295 -8.01 5.34 7.53
C ASN A 295 -7.50 4.82 8.86
N VAL A 296 -8.09 5.24 9.98
CA VAL A 296 -7.75 4.72 11.31
C VAL A 296 -8.01 3.22 11.38
N ALA A 297 -9.18 2.74 10.94
CA ALA A 297 -9.48 1.30 10.92
C ALA A 297 -8.48 0.52 10.05
N THR A 298 -8.15 1.04 8.87
CA THR A 298 -7.18 0.43 7.96
C THR A 298 -5.77 0.39 8.56
N LEU A 299 -5.31 1.49 9.16
CA LEU A 299 -3.97 1.61 9.71
C LEU A 299 -3.79 0.82 11.01
N ASP A 300 -4.80 0.76 11.88
CA ASP A 300 -4.75 -0.06 13.09
C ASP A 300 -4.65 -1.55 12.73
N ALA A 301 -5.49 -2.02 11.80
CA ALA A 301 -5.40 -3.38 11.26
C ALA A 301 -4.02 -3.64 10.66
N PHE A 302 -3.49 -2.71 9.85
CA PHE A 302 -2.18 -2.85 9.23
C PHE A 302 -1.03 -2.90 10.26
N CYS A 303 -1.10 -2.12 11.34
CA CYS A 303 -0.12 -2.14 12.42
C CYS A 303 -0.20 -3.44 13.23
N LYS A 304 -1.41 -3.95 13.48
CA LYS A 304 -1.63 -5.27 14.08
C LYS A 304 -1.00 -6.36 13.20
N PHE A 305 -1.35 -6.41 11.92
CA PHE A 305 -0.83 -7.39 10.97
C PHE A 305 0.70 -7.33 10.88
N GLY A 306 1.28 -6.13 10.79
CA GLY A 306 2.72 -5.93 10.74
C GLY A 306 3.44 -6.49 11.96
N HIS A 307 2.85 -6.37 13.15
CA HIS A 307 3.42 -6.93 14.38
C HIS A 307 3.28 -8.46 14.44
N GLU A 308 2.06 -8.98 14.25
CA GLU A 308 1.76 -10.42 14.35
C GLU A 308 2.49 -11.26 13.30
N GLN A 309 2.78 -10.67 12.14
CA GLN A 309 3.54 -11.32 11.06
C GLN A 309 5.06 -11.15 11.18
N GLY A 310 5.57 -10.50 12.23
CA GLY A 310 7.02 -10.37 12.47
C GLY A 310 7.74 -9.35 11.58
N ILE A 311 7.01 -8.35 11.08
CA ILE A 311 7.57 -7.24 10.28
C ILE A 311 7.97 -6.08 11.19
N CYS A 312 7.17 -5.81 12.22
CA CYS A 312 7.40 -4.75 13.20
C CYS A 312 7.96 -5.31 14.51
N ALA A 313 8.98 -4.65 15.05
CA ALA A 313 9.59 -5.02 16.33
C ALA A 313 8.61 -4.89 17.51
N ARG A 314 7.63 -3.98 17.39
CA ARG A 314 6.52 -3.75 18.32
C ARG A 314 5.26 -3.37 17.56
N ARG A 315 4.08 -3.53 18.17
CA ARG A 315 2.85 -2.96 17.63
C ARG A 315 2.89 -1.43 17.76
N LEU A 316 2.77 -0.75 16.63
CA LEU A 316 2.62 0.71 16.56
C LEU A 316 1.15 1.10 16.78
N SER A 317 0.89 2.25 17.41
CA SER A 317 -0.41 2.93 17.32
C SER A 317 -0.50 3.75 16.03
N VAL A 318 -1.72 4.09 15.61
CA VAL A 318 -1.93 4.90 14.39
C VAL A 318 -1.32 6.29 14.54
N GLU A 319 -1.37 6.88 15.72
CA GLU A 319 -0.83 8.21 16.03
C GLU A 319 0.70 8.23 15.94
N GLU A 320 1.37 7.13 16.28
CA GLU A 320 2.83 7.02 16.17
C GLU A 320 3.34 7.07 14.72
N LEU A 321 2.45 6.85 13.75
CA LEU A 321 2.77 6.87 12.33
C LEU A 321 2.95 8.27 11.77
N PHE A 322 2.51 9.33 12.45
CA PHE A 322 2.49 10.68 11.88
C PHE A 322 3.01 11.74 12.85
N PRO A 323 3.54 12.86 12.34
CA PRO A 323 3.85 14.04 13.14
C PRO A 323 2.62 14.57 13.88
N LYS A 324 2.76 15.00 15.14
CA LYS A 324 1.65 15.50 15.96
C LYS A 324 0.87 16.66 15.32
N ASN A 325 1.56 17.53 14.59
CA ASN A 325 0.95 18.71 13.98
C ASN A 325 0.02 18.40 12.80
N VAL A 326 0.05 17.18 12.24
CA VAL A 326 -0.90 16.75 11.19
C VAL A 326 -2.03 15.87 11.74
N LEU A 327 -2.09 15.66 13.06
CA LEU A 327 -3.15 14.89 13.73
C LEU A 327 -4.37 15.73 14.13
N SER A 328 -4.21 17.04 14.20
CA SER A 328 -5.25 17.98 14.63
C SER A 328 -5.62 18.94 13.51
N SER A 329 -6.90 19.29 13.42
CA SER A 329 -7.40 20.38 12.59
C SER A 329 -7.88 21.54 13.46
N PHE A 330 -7.85 22.76 12.92
CA PHE A 330 -8.50 23.92 13.52
C PHE A 330 -9.83 24.18 12.80
N LYS A 331 -10.84 24.63 13.55
CA LYS A 331 -12.11 25.14 13.03
C LYS A 331 -12.27 26.58 13.51
N VAL A 332 -12.71 27.47 12.62
CA VAL A 332 -13.00 28.89 12.92
C VAL A 332 -14.50 29.05 13.13
#